data_AF-I4HU10-F1
#
_entry.id   AF-I4HU10-F1
#
_cell.length_a   1.000
_cell.length_b   1.000
_cell.length_c   1.000
_cell.angle_alpha   90.00
_cell.angle_beta   90.00
_cell.angle_gamma   90.00
#
_symmetry.space_group_name_H-M   'P 1'
#
loop_
_entity.id
_entity.type
_entity.pdbx_description
1 polymer ?
#
loop_
_entity_poly.entity_id
_entity_poly.type
_entity_poly.pdbx_seq_one_letter_code
_entity_poly.pdbx_strand_id
1 'polypeptide(L)'
;MFVIQRADIIKKAIQLGVPSLNLQSSPAQLGTAIIQHWNEKIRSSQTAQNVINSYEGILLKNREGNEYVYCEYPLNPLDPKVFSWAWAIDKKTGGVGAGLQGSIAGKTQLVWYKNQKQLFRSRTIPAAAIRLRIERTRLTIDRYVETIFAALQTQTNTQDFVP
;
A
#
# COMPACT_ATOMS: atom_id res chain seq x y z
N MET A 1 8.35 -6.56 -0.02
CA MET A 1 6.95 -6.32 -0.45
C MET A 1 6.23 -5.53 0.62
N PHE A 2 5.23 -4.73 0.26
CA PHE A 2 4.46 -3.89 1.17
C PHE A 2 2.96 -4.06 0.90
N VAL A 3 2.13 -3.86 1.92
CA VAL A 3 0.67 -3.96 1.80
C VAL A 3 0.15 -2.72 1.07
N ILE A 4 -0.60 -2.91 -0.01
CA ILE A 4 -1.21 -1.80 -0.77
C ILE A 4 -2.71 -1.63 -0.47
N GLN A 5 -3.37 -2.71 -0.04
CA GLN A 5 -4.75 -2.67 0.44
C GLN A 5 -5.14 -3.93 1.20
N ARG A 6 -6.20 -3.81 2.00
CA ARG A 6 -7.04 -4.97 2.31
C ARG A 6 -7.86 -5.34 1.07
N ALA A 7 -7.88 -6.61 0.71
CA ALA A 7 -8.56 -7.16 -0.45
C ALA A 7 -9.42 -8.37 -0.04
N ASP A 8 -10.66 -8.11 0.37
CA ASP A 8 -11.65 -9.15 0.65
C ASP A 8 -12.52 -9.40 -0.60
N ILE A 9 -11.90 -9.92 -1.65
CA ILE A 9 -12.53 -10.10 -2.97
C ILE A 9 -13.70 -11.09 -2.97
N ILE A 10 -13.70 -12.04 -2.03
CA ILE A 10 -14.78 -13.04 -1.91
C ILE A 10 -16.04 -12.38 -1.34
N LYS A 11 -15.91 -11.59 -0.27
CA LYS A 11 -17.06 -10.84 0.27
C LYS A 11 -17.58 -9.80 -0.72
N LYS A 12 -16.69 -9.24 -1.55
CA LYS A 12 -17.03 -8.24 -2.57
C LYS A 12 -17.37 -8.83 -3.94
N ALA A 13 -17.48 -10.16 -4.07
CA ALA A 13 -17.67 -10.85 -5.33
C ALA A 13 -18.80 -10.26 -6.20
N ILE A 14 -19.95 -9.98 -5.59
CA ILE A 14 -21.12 -9.39 -6.28
C ILE A 14 -20.80 -7.98 -6.79
N GLN A 15 -20.21 -7.12 -5.95
CA GLN A 15 -19.84 -5.75 -6.31
C GLN A 15 -18.79 -5.71 -7.43
N LEU A 16 -17.90 -6.70 -7.44
CA LEU A 16 -16.88 -6.89 -8.47
C LEU A 16 -17.43 -7.58 -9.73
N GLY A 17 -18.74 -7.86 -9.83
CA GLY A 17 -19.33 -8.48 -11.02
C GLY A 17 -18.94 -9.95 -11.24
N VAL A 18 -18.47 -10.63 -10.19
CA VAL A 18 -18.04 -12.04 -10.20
C VAL A 18 -18.75 -12.83 -9.08
N PRO A 19 -20.09 -12.92 -9.08
CA PRO A 19 -20.88 -13.36 -7.92
C PRO A 19 -20.58 -14.79 -7.44
N SER A 20 -20.05 -15.67 -8.28
CA SER A 20 -19.69 -17.06 -7.93
C SER A 20 -18.25 -17.23 -7.40
N LEU A 21 -17.50 -16.13 -7.23
CA LEU A 21 -16.10 -16.17 -6.81
C LEU A 21 -15.95 -16.74 -5.39
N ASN A 22 -15.14 -17.79 -5.27
CA ASN A 22 -14.83 -18.45 -4.00
C ASN A 22 -13.37 -18.94 -4.00
N LEU A 23 -12.88 -19.51 -2.89
CA LEU A 23 -11.48 -19.93 -2.78
C LEU A 23 -11.09 -21.11 -3.69
N GLN A 24 -12.06 -21.85 -4.23
CA GLN A 24 -11.85 -22.92 -5.22
C GLN A 24 -11.89 -22.41 -6.66
N SER A 25 -12.21 -21.12 -6.87
CA SER A 25 -12.10 -20.50 -8.19
C SER A 25 -10.66 -20.57 -8.70
N SER A 26 -10.52 -20.58 -10.02
CA SER A 26 -9.20 -20.67 -10.64
C SER A 26 -8.30 -19.48 -10.24
N PRO A 27 -6.96 -19.66 -10.21
CA PRO A 27 -6.02 -18.57 -10.00
C PRO A 27 -6.27 -17.35 -10.88
N ALA A 28 -6.65 -17.58 -12.15
CA ALA A 28 -6.98 -16.52 -13.09
C ALA A 28 -8.22 -15.72 -12.68
N GLN A 29 -9.31 -16.40 -12.27
CA GLN A 29 -10.53 -15.73 -11.81
C GLN A 29 -10.28 -14.90 -10.55
N LEU A 30 -9.58 -15.46 -9.57
CA LEU A 30 -9.19 -14.75 -8.35
C LEU A 30 -8.29 -13.55 -8.67
N GLY A 31 -7.31 -13.74 -9.56
CA GLY A 31 -6.42 -12.71 -10.05
C GLY A 31 -7.16 -11.54 -10.69
N THR A 32 -8.10 -11.82 -11.60
CA THR A 32 -8.94 -10.79 -12.23
C THR A 32 -9.73 -9.99 -11.19
N ALA A 33 -10.34 -10.66 -10.21
CA ALA A 33 -11.08 -9.98 -9.15
C ALA A 33 -10.17 -9.09 -8.26
N ILE A 34 -8.94 -9.52 -7.99
CA ILE A 34 -7.94 -8.72 -7.25
C ILE A 34 -7.59 -7.45 -8.02
N ILE A 35 -7.31 -7.57 -9.32
CA ILE A 35 -6.96 -6.43 -10.18
C ILE A 35 -8.14 -5.47 -10.28
N GLN A 36 -9.35 -5.98 -10.49
CA GLN A 36 -10.55 -5.15 -10.56
C GLN A 36 -10.77 -4.37 -9.25
N HIS A 37 -10.69 -5.05 -8.11
CA HIS A 37 -10.86 -4.41 -6.80
C HIS A 37 -9.81 -3.31 -6.55
N TRP A 38 -8.56 -3.55 -6.94
CA TRP A 38 -7.50 -2.54 -6.83
C TRP A 38 -7.73 -1.34 -7.76
N ASN A 39 -8.09 -1.61 -9.02
CA ASN A 39 -8.32 -0.56 -10.02
C ASN A 39 -9.53 0.31 -9.65
N GLU A 40 -10.60 -0.28 -9.12
CA GLU A 40 -11.75 0.46 -8.62
C GLU A 40 -11.35 1.38 -7.46
N LYS A 41 -10.53 0.90 -6.51
CA LYS A 41 -10.00 1.76 -5.43
C LYS A 41 -9.24 2.96 -5.98
N ILE A 42 -8.35 2.77 -6.96
CA ILE A 42 -7.58 3.85 -7.58
C ILE A 42 -8.53 4.88 -8.19
N ARG A 43 -9.45 4.44 -9.06
CA ARG A 43 -10.39 5.32 -9.76
C ARG A 43 -11.27 6.09 -8.79
N SER A 44 -11.90 5.40 -7.84
CA SER A 44 -12.75 6.04 -6.84
C SER A 44 -11.99 7.08 -6.01
N SER A 45 -10.72 6.80 -5.69
CA SER A 45 -9.88 7.75 -4.95
C SER A 45 -9.48 8.96 -5.80
N GLN A 46 -9.13 8.76 -7.07
CA GLN A 46 -8.85 9.84 -8.02
C GLN A 46 -10.07 10.76 -8.21
N THR A 47 -11.24 10.17 -8.44
CA THR A 47 -12.50 10.92 -8.58
C THR A 47 -12.84 11.69 -7.30
N ALA A 48 -12.76 11.05 -6.12
CA ALA A 48 -13.09 11.70 -4.85
C ALA A 48 -12.16 12.87 -4.52
N GLN A 49 -10.89 12.82 -4.94
CA GLN A 49 -9.91 13.87 -4.72
C GLN A 49 -9.83 14.87 -5.89
N ASN A 50 -10.59 14.64 -6.97
CA ASN A 50 -10.55 15.44 -8.20
C ASN A 50 -9.12 15.58 -8.78
N VAL A 51 -8.38 14.47 -8.84
CA VAL A 51 -7.01 14.45 -9.38
C VAL A 51 -6.91 13.56 -10.61
N ILE A 52 -6.14 14.01 -11.60
CA ILE A 52 -5.86 13.26 -12.82
C ILE A 52 -4.66 12.33 -12.59
N ASN A 53 -3.61 12.85 -11.96
CA ASN A 53 -2.37 12.13 -11.70
C ASN A 53 -2.35 11.63 -10.25
N SER A 54 -1.98 10.37 -10.07
CA SER A 54 -1.82 9.75 -8.75
C SER A 54 -0.48 9.05 -8.67
N TYR A 55 0.09 9.03 -7.47
CA TYR A 55 1.40 8.46 -7.22
C TYR A 55 1.37 7.56 -5.97
N GLU A 56 2.16 6.50 -6.01
CA GLU A 56 2.49 5.65 -4.87
C GLU A 56 3.85 6.09 -4.34
N GLY A 57 3.86 6.76 -3.19
CA GLY A 57 5.09 7.12 -2.49
C GLY A 57 5.56 6.01 -1.55
N ILE A 58 6.85 5.68 -1.59
CA ILE A 58 7.48 4.71 -0.69
C ILE A 58 8.60 5.42 0.06
N LEU A 59 8.47 5.44 1.39
CA LEU A 59 9.53 5.85 2.31
C LEU A 59 10.08 4.61 3.03
N LEU A 60 11.34 4.28 2.74
CA LEU A 60 12.09 3.26 3.46
C LEU A 60 12.98 3.93 4.50
N LYS A 61 13.20 3.24 5.61
CA LYS A 61 14.15 3.64 6.65
C LYS A 61 15.03 2.47 7.05
N ASN A 62 16.26 2.75 7.46
CA ASN A 62 17.09 1.75 8.14
C ASN A 62 16.58 1.49 9.57
N ARG A 63 17.21 0.53 10.26
CA ARG A 63 16.77 0.08 11.59
C ARG A 63 16.95 1.17 12.64
N GLU A 64 18.00 1.97 12.49
CA GLU A 64 18.40 3.09 13.35
C GLU A 64 17.47 4.30 13.16
N GLY A 65 16.84 4.39 11.98
CA GLY A 65 15.94 5.48 11.59
C GLY A 65 16.67 6.79 11.35
N ASN A 66 17.92 6.76 10.92
CA ASN A 66 18.71 7.94 10.54
C ASN A 66 18.99 7.99 9.03
N GLU A 67 18.73 6.93 8.29
CA GLU A 67 18.84 6.89 6.83
C GLU A 67 17.49 6.52 6.22
N TYR A 68 17.14 7.25 5.16
CA TYR A 68 15.87 7.15 4.48
C TYR A 68 16.08 7.09 2.97
N VAL A 69 15.21 6.32 2.30
CA VAL A 69 15.10 6.32 0.85
C VAL A 69 13.66 6.61 0.48
N TYR A 70 13.45 7.68 -0.29
CA TYR A 70 12.16 8.07 -0.82
C TYR A 70 12.09 7.88 -2.33
N CYS A 71 10.99 7.31 -2.81
CA CYS A 71 10.71 7.22 -4.24
C CYS A 71 9.21 7.20 -4.50
N GLU A 72 8.83 7.68 -5.68
CA GLU A 72 7.45 7.70 -6.14
C GLU A 72 7.31 6.90 -7.43
N TYR A 73 6.13 6.33 -7.63
CA TYR A 73 5.76 5.62 -8.84
C TYR A 73 4.41 6.12 -9.32
N PRO A 74 4.21 6.34 -10.63
CA PRO A 74 2.88 6.57 -11.17
C PRO A 74 1.91 5.45 -10.74
N LEU A 75 0.75 5.83 -10.23
CA LEU A 75 -0.25 4.92 -9.68
C LEU A 75 -1.41 4.72 -10.65
N ASN A 76 -1.12 4.01 -11.74
CA ASN A 76 -2.12 3.70 -12.76
C ASN A 76 -2.89 2.41 -12.43
N PRO A 77 -4.14 2.29 -12.91
CA PRO A 77 -4.82 1.00 -12.97
C PRO A 77 -3.95 -0.06 -13.64
N LEU A 78 -3.95 -1.26 -13.08
CA LEU A 78 -3.20 -2.40 -13.57
C LEU A 78 -3.93 -3.05 -14.75
N ASP A 79 -3.19 -3.44 -15.78
CA ASP A 79 -3.73 -4.29 -16.85
C ASP A 79 -3.81 -5.74 -16.34
N PRO A 80 -5.01 -6.36 -16.26
CA PRO A 80 -5.12 -7.76 -15.84
C PRO A 80 -4.43 -8.74 -16.81
N LYS A 81 -4.27 -8.38 -18.08
CA LYS A 81 -3.76 -9.30 -19.13
C LYS A 81 -2.26 -9.57 -19.02
N VAL A 82 -1.50 -8.70 -18.35
CA VAL A 82 -0.04 -8.87 -18.22
C VAL A 82 0.36 -9.79 -17.06
N PHE A 83 -0.59 -10.18 -16.21
CA PHE A 83 -0.33 -11.03 -15.05
C PHE A 83 -0.60 -12.50 -15.34
N SER A 84 0.36 -13.35 -14.99
CA SER A 84 0.12 -14.77 -14.76
C SER A 84 -0.12 -15.01 -13.27
N TRP A 85 -1.12 -15.83 -12.96
CA TRP A 85 -1.56 -16.11 -11.59
C TRP A 85 -1.34 -17.57 -11.22
N ALA A 86 -0.70 -17.80 -10.08
CA ALA A 86 -0.52 -19.13 -9.51
C ALA A 86 -0.57 -19.06 -8.00
N TRP A 87 -1.01 -20.14 -7.35
CA TRP A 87 -0.82 -20.25 -5.91
C TRP A 87 0.66 -20.43 -5.59
N ALA A 88 1.13 -19.75 -4.56
CA ALA A 88 2.45 -20.00 -3.99
C ALA A 88 2.54 -21.48 -3.58
N ILE A 89 3.74 -22.05 -3.65
CA ILE A 89 4.00 -23.41 -3.15
C ILE A 89 4.51 -23.30 -1.71
N ASP A 90 3.91 -24.06 -0.80
CA ASP A 90 4.45 -24.23 0.54
C ASP A 90 5.74 -25.04 0.45
N LYS A 91 6.87 -24.43 0.83
CA LYS A 91 8.20 -25.06 0.71
C LYS A 91 8.40 -26.25 1.66
N LYS A 92 7.61 -26.36 2.73
CA LYS A 92 7.71 -27.47 3.69
C LYS A 92 6.88 -28.67 3.25
N THR A 93 5.70 -28.42 2.69
CA THR A 93 4.74 -29.48 2.34
C THR A 93 4.70 -29.80 0.84
N GLY A 94 5.25 -28.93 -0.01
CA GLY A 94 5.13 -29.01 -1.47
C GLY A 94 3.73 -28.71 -2.00
N GLY A 95 2.77 -28.43 -1.12
CA GLY A 95 1.38 -28.18 -1.46
C GLY A 95 1.07 -26.72 -1.80
N VAL A 96 -0.21 -26.45 -2.03
CA VAL A 96 -0.73 -25.10 -2.25
C VAL A 96 -0.54 -24.25 -0.99
N GLY A 97 0.30 -23.23 -1.10
CA GLY A 97 0.57 -22.25 -0.07
C GLY A 97 -0.56 -21.23 0.14
N ALA A 98 -0.38 -20.36 1.12
CA ALA A 98 -1.43 -19.44 1.58
C ALA A 98 -1.65 -18.20 0.68
N GLY A 99 -0.73 -17.92 -0.24
CA GLY A 99 -0.74 -16.71 -1.06
C GLY A 99 -0.98 -16.99 -2.54
N LEU A 100 -1.81 -16.20 -3.20
CA LEU A 100 -1.94 -16.18 -4.66
C LEU A 100 -0.95 -15.15 -5.22
N GLN A 101 -0.10 -15.57 -6.15
CA GLN A 101 0.99 -14.75 -6.72
C GLN A 101 0.63 -14.31 -8.13
N GLY A 102 0.65 -13.00 -8.36
CA GLY A 102 0.55 -12.39 -9.69
C GLY A 102 1.94 -12.00 -10.18
N SER A 103 2.37 -12.57 -11.30
CA SER A 103 3.71 -12.37 -11.86
C SER A 103 3.65 -11.72 -13.24
N ILE A 104 4.64 -10.89 -13.54
CA ILE A 104 4.86 -10.30 -14.86
C ILE A 104 6.26 -10.73 -15.30
N ALA A 105 6.37 -11.34 -16.49
CA ALA A 105 7.64 -11.84 -17.03
C ALA A 105 8.43 -12.70 -16.02
N GLY A 106 7.74 -13.61 -15.32
CA GLY A 106 8.35 -14.51 -14.33
C GLY A 106 8.70 -13.88 -12.98
N LYS A 107 8.49 -12.58 -12.78
CA LYS A 107 8.73 -11.88 -11.52
C LYS A 107 7.43 -11.63 -10.78
N THR A 108 7.32 -12.12 -9.54
CA THR A 108 6.16 -11.84 -8.70
C THR A 108 6.05 -10.34 -8.41
N GLN A 109 4.94 -9.74 -8.82
CA GLN A 109 4.64 -8.32 -8.63
C GLN A 109 3.58 -8.09 -7.56
N LEU A 110 2.63 -9.03 -7.45
CA LEU A 110 1.54 -9.00 -6.49
C LEU A 110 1.46 -10.31 -5.71
N VAL A 111 1.08 -10.21 -4.43
CA VAL A 111 0.75 -11.39 -3.61
C VAL A 111 -0.49 -11.10 -2.81
N TRP A 112 -1.52 -11.94 -2.95
CA TRP A 112 -2.72 -11.85 -2.15
C TRP A 112 -2.79 -13.00 -1.13
N TYR A 113 -2.88 -12.67 0.16
CA TYR A 113 -3.05 -13.66 1.21
C TYR A 113 -4.51 -13.79 1.60
N LYS A 114 -5.11 -14.95 1.29
CA LYS A 114 -6.54 -15.21 1.49
C LYS A 114 -7.00 -15.07 2.95
N ASN A 115 -6.18 -15.51 3.91
CA ASN A 115 -6.53 -15.47 5.34
C ASN A 115 -6.49 -14.06 5.93
N GLN A 116 -5.47 -13.27 5.56
CA GLN A 116 -5.30 -11.91 6.06
C GLN A 116 -6.11 -10.90 5.26
N LYS A 117 -6.60 -11.31 4.08
CA LYS A 117 -7.32 -10.46 3.12
C LYS A 117 -6.46 -9.24 2.76
N GLN A 118 -5.17 -9.46 2.53
CA GLN A 118 -4.21 -8.41 2.23
C GLN A 118 -3.60 -8.62 0.85
N LEU A 119 -3.49 -7.53 0.09
CA LEU A 119 -2.78 -7.48 -1.18
C LEU A 119 -1.45 -6.76 -0.97
N PHE A 120 -0.38 -7.45 -1.36
CA PHE A 120 0.99 -6.95 -1.32
C PHE A 120 1.48 -6.64 -2.72
N ARG A 121 2.40 -5.69 -2.80
CA ARG A 121 3.10 -5.31 -4.02
C ARG A 121 4.61 -5.31 -3.82
N SER A 122 5.35 -5.67 -4.86
CA SER A 122 6.79 -5.42 -4.95
C SER A 122 7.09 -4.21 -5.82
N ARG A 123 8.13 -3.47 -5.46
CA ARG A 123 8.72 -2.42 -6.30
C ARG A 123 10.23 -2.55 -6.29
N THR A 124 10.83 -2.24 -7.43
CA THR A 124 12.27 -2.05 -7.53
C THR A 124 12.56 -0.59 -7.22
N ILE A 125 13.44 -0.35 -6.26
CA ILE A 125 13.88 1.01 -5.92
C ILE A 125 14.71 1.56 -7.08
N PRO A 126 14.31 2.70 -7.69
CA PRO A 126 15.05 3.28 -8.80
C PRO A 126 16.40 3.82 -8.31
N ALA A 127 17.39 3.84 -9.21
CA ALA A 127 18.70 4.42 -8.90
C ALA A 127 18.59 5.91 -8.54
N ALA A 128 17.63 6.62 -9.13
CA ALA A 128 17.32 8.03 -8.89
C ALA A 128 16.50 8.29 -7.61
N ALA A 129 16.28 7.28 -6.75
CA ALA A 129 15.57 7.47 -5.49
C ALA A 129 16.29 8.48 -4.59
N ILE A 130 15.53 9.34 -3.92
CA ILE A 130 16.07 10.36 -3.03
C ILE A 130 16.58 9.67 -1.76
N ARG A 131 17.86 9.89 -1.43
CA ARG A 131 18.48 9.37 -0.21
C ARG A 131 18.70 10.51 0.76
N LEU A 132 18.25 10.32 1.99
CA LEU A 132 18.30 11.34 3.03
C LEU A 132 18.93 10.73 4.28
N ARG A 133 19.83 11.47 4.90
CA ARG A 133 20.33 11.18 6.23
C ARG A 133 19.82 12.27 7.17
N ILE A 134 19.23 11.86 8.29
CA ILE A 134 18.77 12.77 9.32
C ILE A 134 19.47 12.43 10.64
N GLU A 135 19.80 13.47 11.40
CA GLU A 135 20.22 13.31 12.78
C GLU A 135 18.98 13.39 13.66
N ARG A 136 18.68 12.28 14.34
CA ARG A 136 17.53 12.23 15.25
C ARG A 136 17.92 12.89 16.56
N THR A 137 17.62 14.17 16.69
CA THR A 137 17.68 14.83 17.99
C THR A 137 16.40 14.49 18.76
N ARG A 138 16.52 13.68 19.83
CA ARG A 138 15.39 13.54 20.77
C ARG A 138 15.17 14.90 21.41
N LEU A 139 13.94 15.38 21.42
CA LEU A 139 13.56 16.53 22.23
C LEU A 139 13.88 16.19 23.69
N THR A 140 14.62 17.09 24.35
CA THR A 140 14.73 17.04 25.81
C THR A 140 13.38 17.37 26.42
N ILE A 141 13.14 16.93 27.66
CA ILE A 141 11.88 17.20 28.37
C ILE A 141 11.62 18.71 28.41
N ASP A 142 12.63 19.51 28.76
CA ASP A 142 12.51 20.96 28.84
C ASP A 142 12.06 21.57 27.51
N ARG A 143 12.69 21.16 26.41
CA ARG A 143 12.39 21.68 25.07
C ARG A 143 11.02 21.21 24.56
N TYR A 144 10.58 20.02 24.98
CA TYR A 144 9.22 19.55 24.73
C TYR A 144 8.20 20.41 25.49
N VAL A 145 8.43 20.64 26.79
CA VAL A 145 7.56 21.48 27.63
C VAL A 145 7.47 22.90 27.06
N GLU A 146 8.60 23.52 26.72
CA GLU A 146 8.64 24.85 26.06
C GLU A 146 7.81 24.88 24.77
N THR A 147 7.95 23.87 23.91
CA THR A 147 7.22 23.80 22.64
C THR A 147 5.71 23.67 22.86
N ILE A 148 5.28 22.85 23.83
CA ILE A 148 3.87 22.70 24.18
C ILE A 148 3.31 23.98 24.80
N PHE A 149 4.04 24.62 25.73
CA PHE A 149 3.62 25.89 26.31
C PHE A 149 3.47 27.00 25.27
N ALA A 150 4.42 27.13 24.34
CA ALA A 150 4.36 28.10 23.26
C ALA A 150 3.15 27.86 22.32
N ALA A 151 2.86 26.60 22.00
CA ALA A 151 1.71 26.23 21.20
C ALA A 151 0.38 26.55 21.92
N LEU A 152 0.30 26.25 23.22
CA LEU A 152 -0.88 26.56 24.04
C LEU A 152 -1.11 28.06 24.16
N GLN A 153 -0.06 28.84 24.43
CA GLN A 153 -0.14 30.32 24.47
C GLN A 153 -0.59 30.90 23.13
N THR A 154 -0.10 30.35 22.02
CA THR A 154 -0.54 30.78 20.68
C THR A 154 -2.03 30.50 20.50
N GLN A 155 -2.54 29.33 20.92
CA GLN A 155 -3.97 29.02 20.85
C GLN A 155 -4.82 29.95 21.72
N THR A 156 -4.41 30.21 22.97
CA THR A 156 -5.12 31.12 23.87
C THR A 156 -5.15 32.55 23.32
N ASN A 157 -4.00 33.06 22.86
CA ASN A 157 -3.91 34.39 22.27
C ASN A 157 -4.68 34.51 20.94
N THR A 158 -4.91 33.42 20.21
CA THR A 158 -5.73 33.44 18.98
C THR A 158 -7.22 33.38 19.30
N GLN A 159 -7.63 32.81 20.45
CA GLN A 159 -9.02 32.81 20.91
C GLN A 159 -9.48 34.16 21.45
N ASP A 160 -8.55 34.97 21.99
CA ASP A 160 -8.84 36.32 22.49
C ASP A 160 -9.01 37.38 21.36
N PHE A 161 -8.85 36.99 20.09
CA PHE A 161 -8.96 37.86 18.90
C PHE A 161 -10.11 37.48 17.94
N VAL A 162 -11.20 36.89 18.45
CA VAL A 162 -12.45 36.76 17.70
C VAL A 162 -13.43 37.83 18.18
N PRO A 163 -13.73 38.87 17.37
CA PRO A 163 -14.78 39.85 17.68
C PRO A 163 -16.18 39.25 17.67
#